data_AF-A0A0R0CPT7-F1
#
_entry.id   AF-A0A0R0CPT7-F1
#
_cell.length_a   1.000
_cell.length_b   1.000
_cell.length_c   1.000
_cell.angle_alpha   90.00
_cell.angle_beta   90.00
_cell.angle_gamma   90.00
#
_symmetry.space_group_name_H-M   'P 1'
#
loop_
_entity.id
_entity.type
_entity.pdbx_description
1 polymer ?
#
loop_
_entity_poly.entity_id
_entity_poly.type
_entity_poly.pdbx_seq_one_letter_code
_entity_poly.pdbx_strand_id
1 'polypeptide(L)' 'MACLSGVVESVEQFQRRRAGWVIQQMDKVGEPLQVWRILRRAGLTSRHEDVVASVLAEFLGGVYRSAV' A
#
# COMPACT_ATOMS: atom_id res chain seq x y z
N MET A 1 9.24 28.82 -13.02
CA MET A 1 9.45 27.49 -12.41
C MET A 1 8.47 27.35 -11.26
N ALA A 2 7.45 26.50 -11.41
CA ALA A 2 6.51 26.22 -10.33
C ALA A 2 7.14 25.19 -9.39
N CYS A 3 7.65 25.66 -8.26
CA CYS A 3 8.13 24.79 -7.19
C CYS A 3 6.90 24.14 -6.54
N LEU A 4 6.89 22.81 -6.40
CA LEU A 4 5.80 22.08 -5.70
C LEU A 4 5.60 22.71 -4.31
N SER A 5 4.51 23.44 -4.15
CA SER A 5 4.16 24.14 -2.91
C SER A 5 3.67 23.11 -1.89
N GLY A 6 4.63 22.52 -1.17
CA GLY A 6 4.44 21.80 0.09
C GLY A 6 3.37 20.73 0.08
N VAL A 7 3.70 19.53 -0.45
CA VAL A 7 2.94 18.33 -0.05
C VAL A 7 3.42 17.95 1.34
N VAL A 8 2.76 18.48 2.37
CA VAL A 8 2.93 18.00 3.75
C VAL A 8 2.07 16.74 3.87
N GLU A 9 2.52 15.63 3.29
CA GLU A 9 1.85 14.35 3.52
C GLU A 9 1.99 13.98 5.00
N SER A 10 0.90 13.53 5.63
CA SER A 10 0.98 13.00 6.98
C SER A 10 1.74 11.67 6.98
N VAL A 11 2.27 11.28 8.13
CA VAL A 11 2.93 9.97 8.29
C VAL A 11 1.97 8.82 7.90
N GLU A 12 0.70 8.94 8.25
CA GLU A 12 -0.32 7.94 7.89
C GLU A 12 -0.55 7.86 6.37
N GLN A 13 -0.63 9.02 5.70
CA GLN A 13 -0.76 9.08 4.24
C GLN A 13 0.45 8.45 3.56
N PHE A 14 1.66 8.74 4.04
CA PHE A 14 2.89 8.11 3.57
C PHE A 14 2.84 6.58 3.74
N GLN A 15 2.40 6.09 4.91
CA GLN A 15 2.31 4.65 5.19
C GLN A 15 1.32 3.94 4.27
N ARG A 16 0.12 4.51 4.07
CA ARG A 16 -0.87 3.98 3.12
C ARG A 16 -0.32 3.94 1.70
N ARG A 17 0.28 5.05 1.23
CA ARG A 17 0.89 5.14 -0.11
C ARG A 17 2.01 4.11 -0.28
N ARG A 18 2.86 3.94 0.73
CA ARG A 18 3.96 2.98 0.72
C ARG A 18 3.45 1.54 0.67
N ALA A 19 2.45 1.19 1.50
CA ALA A 19 1.83 -0.13 1.49
C ALA A 19 1.19 -0.44 0.13
N GLY A 20 0.44 0.51 -0.43
CA GLY A 20 -0.17 0.36 -1.76
C GLY A 20 0.85 0.14 -2.87
N TRP A 21 1.95 0.90 -2.87
CA TRP A 21 3.04 0.71 -3.82
C TRP A 21 3.67 -0.69 -3.68
N VAL A 22 3.93 -1.15 -2.45
CA VAL A 22 4.49 -2.49 -2.19
C VAL A 22 3.57 -3.59 -2.71
N ILE A 23 2.27 -3.49 -2.44
CA ILE A 23 1.26 -4.43 -2.92
C ILE A 23 1.29 -4.52 -4.44
N GLN A 24 1.28 -3.38 -5.14
CA GLN A 24 1.36 -3.35 -6.61
C GLN A 24 2.65 -3.98 -7.15
N GLN A 25 3.80 -3.74 -6.50
CA GLN A 25 5.05 -4.34 -6.95
C GLN A 25 5.06 -5.85 -6.73
N MET A 26 4.54 -6.34 -5.61
CA MET A 26 4.44 -7.76 -5.32
C MET A 26 3.48 -8.46 -6.29
N ASP A 27 2.32 -7.85 -6.55
CA ASP A 27 1.33 -8.36 -7.50
C ASP A 27 1.91 -8.51 -8.92
N LYS A 28 2.63 -7.48 -9.39
CA LYS A 28 3.28 -7.48 -10.72
C LYS A 28 4.25 -8.65 -10.95
N VAL A 29 4.86 -9.17 -9.89
CA VAL A 29 5.82 -10.27 -9.96
C VAL A 29 5.22 -11.61 -9.50
N GLY A 30 3.91 -11.65 -9.23
CA GLY A 30 3.22 -12.85 -8.75
C GLY A 30 3.63 -13.27 -7.32
N GLU A 31 4.14 -12.34 -6.52
CA GLU A 31 4.46 -12.62 -5.11
C GLU A 31 3.18 -12.71 -4.26
N PRO A 32 3.08 -13.65 -3.31
CA PRO A 32 1.95 -13.74 -2.41
C PRO A 32 1.71 -12.47 -1.57
N LEU A 33 0.51 -11.90 -1.70
CA LEU A 33 0.06 -10.70 -0.98
C LEU A 33 -0.42 -11.04 0.44
N GLN A 34 0.52 -11.42 1.31
CA GLN A 34 0.24 -11.66 2.73
C GLN A 34 0.60 -10.43 3.57
N VAL A 35 -0.24 -10.07 4.54
CA VAL A 35 -0.10 -8.84 5.35
C VAL A 35 1.29 -8.71 5.99
N TRP A 36 1.80 -9.76 6.63
CA TRP A 36 3.14 -9.75 7.24
C TRP A 36 4.29 -9.54 6.22
N ARG A 37 4.15 -10.05 4.99
CA ARG A 37 5.14 -9.83 3.91
C ARG A 37 5.13 -8.39 3.44
N ILE A 38 3.92 -7.83 3.28
CA ILE A 38 3.72 -6.44 2.89
C ILE A 38 4.28 -5.52 3.97
N LEU A 39 3.97 -5.74 5.25
CA LEU A 39 4.53 -5.00 6.38
C LEU A 39 6.07 -4.98 6.33
N ARG A 40 6.70 -6.17 6.21
CA ARG A 40 8.16 -6.29 6.14
C ARG A 40 8.76 -5.53 4.97
N ARG A 41 8.14 -5.60 3.78
CA ARG A 41 8.65 -4.95 2.57
C ARG A 41 8.34 -3.44 2.52
N ALA A 42 7.30 -3.01 3.21
CA ALA A 42 6.96 -1.60 3.42
C ALA A 42 7.82 -0.95 4.52
N GLY A 43 8.56 -1.72 5.33
CA GLY A 43 9.30 -1.20 6.48
C GLY A 43 8.38 -0.80 7.64
N LEU A 44 7.22 -1.43 7.74
CA LEU A 44 6.20 -1.15 8.75
C LEU A 44 6.21 -2.25 9.81
N THR A 45 6.00 -1.85 11.06
CA THR A 45 5.83 -2.77 12.19
C THR A 45 4.38 -3.25 12.29
N SER A 46 4.13 -4.28 13.10
CA SER A 46 2.80 -4.87 13.34
C SER A 46 1.73 -3.86 13.81
N ARG A 47 2.12 -2.72 14.39
CA ARG A 47 1.17 -1.64 14.75
C ARG A 47 0.40 -1.05 13.55
N HIS A 48 0.86 -1.32 12.32
CA HIS A 48 0.20 -0.86 11.09
C HIS A 48 -0.52 -2.01 10.37
N GLU A 49 -0.74 -3.14 11.03
CA GLU A 49 -1.41 -4.31 10.44
C GLU A 49 -2.78 -3.94 9.87
N ASP A 50 -3.59 -3.20 10.63
CA ASP A 50 -4.92 -2.74 10.18
C ASP A 50 -4.84 -1.85 8.94
N VAL A 51 -3.85 -0.96 8.88
CA VAL A 51 -3.62 -0.07 7.72
C VAL A 51 -3.28 -0.91 6.49
N VAL A 52 -2.37 -1.87 6.62
CA VAL A 52 -1.97 -2.73 5.50
C VAL A 52 -3.11 -3.64 5.06
N ALA A 53 -3.87 -4.20 6.00
CA ALA A 53 -5.04 -5.03 5.72
C ALA A 53 -6.12 -4.25 4.97
N SER A 54 -6.41 -3.01 5.39
CA SER A 54 -7.35 -2.11 4.70
C SER A 54 -6.91 -1.82 3.26
N VAL A 55 -5.64 -1.45 3.06
CA VAL A 55 -5.13 -1.14 1.71
C VAL A 55 -5.12 -2.38 0.82
N LEU A 56 -4.81 -3.55 1.37
CA LEU A 56 -4.87 -4.82 0.63
C LEU A 56 -6.31 -5.17 0.23
N ALA A 57 -7.28 -5.01 1.13
CA ALA A 57 -8.69 -5.25 0.83
C ALA A 57 -9.21 -4.29 -0.26
N GLU A 58 -8.84 -3.00 -0.19
CA GLU A 58 -9.12 -2.01 -1.23
C GLU A 58 -8.54 -2.41 -2.58
N PHE A 59 -7.27 -2.87 -2.61
CA PHE A 59 -6.60 -3.33 -3.83
C PHE A 59 -7.32 -4.53 -4.45
N LEU A 60 -7.60 -5.57 -3.66
CA LEU A 60 -8.26 -6.79 -4.15
C LEU A 60 -9.70 -6.52 -4.60
N GLY A 61 -10.43 -5.67 -3.88
CA GLY A 61 -11.77 -5.24 -4.28
C GLY A 61 -11.79 -4.44 -5.59
N GLY A 62 -10.75 -3.62 -5.83
CA GLY A 62 -10.54 -2.92 -7.10
C GLY A 62 -10.21 -3.87 -8.26
N VAL A 63 -9.33 -4.84 -8.02
CA VAL A 63 -8.99 -5.89 -9.01
C VAL A 63 -10.25 -6.68 -9.39
N TYR A 64 -11.05 -7.10 -8.40
CA TYR A 64 -12.29 -7.83 -8.67
C TYR A 64 -13.30 -7.01 -9.48
N ARG A 65 -13.43 -5.70 -9.19
CA ARG A 65 -14.33 -4.81 -9.92
C ARG A 65 -13.91 -4.57 -11.37
N SER A 66 -12.61 -4.63 -11.68
CA SER A 66 -12.09 -4.44 -13.04
C SER A 66 -12.13 -5.71 -13.91
N ALA A 67 -12.38 -6.88 -13.32
CA ALA A 67 -12.37 -8.17 -13.99
C ALA A 67 -13.76 -8.67 -14.43
N VAL A 68 -14.81 -7.85 -14.22
CA VAL A 68 -16.22 -8.10 -14.58
C VAL A 68 -16.61 -7.25 -15.78
#